data_AF-A0A3M9NAI7-F1
#
_entry.id   AF-A0A3M9NAI7-F1
#
_cell.length_a   1.000
_cell.length_b   1.000
_cell.length_c   1.000
_cell.angle_alpha   90.00
_cell.angle_beta   90.00
_cell.angle_gamma   90.00
#
_symmetry.space_group_name_H-M   'P 1'
#
loop_
_entity.id
_entity.type
_entity.pdbx_description
1 polymer ?
#
loop_
_entity_poly.entity_id
_entity_poly.type
_entity_poly.pdbx_seq_one_letter_code
_entity_poly.pdbx_strand_id
1 'polypeptide(L)'
;MENKEDQNIEKLVERMMMNSEIESPSPDFTQNVMSGIYASQKSREIMYKPIFSKRTWFIIFTGIIAIFIYSFFNSNTQAPVFEVNFSWFRLSQLEKLFPNFRISFLTAYVILLAASAVMVQIFLLKKYFDKQLES
;
A
#
# COMPACT_ATOMS: atom_id res chain seq x y z
N MET A 1 -31.40 -5.42 52.70
CA MET A 1 -32.84 -5.25 52.47
C MET A 1 -32.97 -4.00 51.65
N GLU A 2 -33.32 -4.14 50.37
CA GLU A 2 -33.54 -3.00 49.47
C GLU A 2 -34.66 -2.13 50.04
N ASN A 3 -34.44 -0.81 50.11
CA ASN A 3 -35.32 0.10 50.82
C ASN A 3 -36.59 0.34 49.98
N LYS A 4 -37.77 0.14 50.56
CA LYS A 4 -39.07 0.27 49.86
C LYS A 4 -39.30 1.67 49.29
N GLU A 5 -38.61 2.68 49.83
CA GLU A 5 -38.60 4.03 49.29
C GLU A 5 -37.94 4.09 47.91
N ASP A 6 -36.78 3.47 47.73
CA ASP A 6 -36.02 3.51 46.45
C ASP A 6 -36.86 2.95 45.29
N GLN A 7 -37.55 1.83 45.51
CA GLN A 7 -38.45 1.23 44.51
C GLN A 7 -39.65 2.11 44.15
N ASN A 8 -40.13 2.92 45.09
CA ASN A 8 -41.22 3.86 44.81
C ASN A 8 -40.72 5.05 43.99
N ILE A 9 -39.51 5.53 44.25
CA ILE A 9 -38.89 6.60 43.46
C ILE A 9 -38.62 6.13 42.03
N GLU A 10 -38.09 4.92 41.84
CA GLU A 10 -37.84 4.36 40.51
C GLU A 10 -39.14 4.23 39.69
N LYS A 11 -40.22 3.73 40.30
CA LYS A 11 -41.56 3.66 39.67
C LYS A 11 -42.21 5.02 39.40
N LEU A 12 -41.80 6.06 40.11
CA LEU A 12 -42.25 7.43 39.84
C LEU A 12 -41.51 8.01 38.65
N VAL A 13 -40.18 7.82 38.58
CA VAL A 13 -39.35 8.25 37.45
C VAL A 13 -39.76 7.53 36.17
N GLU A 14 -39.95 6.22 36.21
CA GLU A 14 -40.40 5.42 35.06
C GLU A 14 -41.76 5.92 34.53
N ARG A 15 -42.71 6.21 35.42
CA ARG A 15 -44.01 6.77 35.02
C ARG A 15 -43.91 8.18 34.47
N MET A 16 -43.00 9.01 34.98
CA MET A 16 -42.78 10.34 34.41
C MET A 16 -42.17 10.25 33.00
N MET A 17 -41.20 9.35 32.77
CA MET A 17 -40.59 9.12 31.46
C MET A 17 -41.52 8.44 30.45
N MET A 18 -42.42 7.56 30.90
CA MET A 18 -43.43 6.95 30.03
C MET A 18 -44.53 7.92 29.61
N ASN A 19 -44.84 8.92 30.46
CA ASN A 19 -45.88 9.91 30.19
C ASN A 19 -45.36 11.16 29.48
N SER A 20 -44.04 11.32 29.32
CA SER A 20 -43.50 12.38 28.47
C SER A 20 -43.76 12.05 27.00
N GLU A 21 -44.30 13.01 26.25
CA GLU A 21 -44.44 12.88 24.80
C GLU A 21 -43.09 12.53 24.17
N ILE A 22 -43.08 11.50 23.34
CA ILE A 22 -41.90 11.10 22.58
C ILE A 22 -41.64 12.24 21.60
N GLU A 23 -40.64 13.07 21.88
CA GLU A 23 -40.21 14.12 20.96
C GLU A 23 -39.79 13.46 19.65
N SER A 24 -40.63 13.60 18.62
CA SER A 24 -40.28 13.12 17.29
C SER A 24 -39.20 14.03 16.73
N PRO A 25 -38.08 13.50 16.23
CA PRO A 25 -37.08 14.31 15.55
C PRO A 25 -37.73 15.08 14.40
N SER A 26 -37.15 16.23 14.05
CA SER A 26 -37.63 16.98 12.90
C SER A 26 -37.61 16.09 11.63
N PRO A 27 -38.50 16.34 10.66
CA PRO A 27 -38.54 15.56 9.41
C PRO A 27 -37.17 15.47 8.72
N ASP A 28 -36.35 16.52 8.86
CA ASP A 28 -35.04 16.66 8.22
C ASP A 28 -33.86 16.27 9.13
N PHE A 29 -34.12 15.69 10.31
CA PHE A 29 -33.07 15.35 11.28
C PHE A 29 -32.00 14.45 10.66
N THR A 30 -32.41 13.38 9.99
CA THR A 30 -31.50 12.45 9.32
C THR A 30 -30.71 13.14 8.22
N GLN A 31 -31.33 14.06 7.48
CA GLN A 31 -30.67 14.81 6.41
C GLN A 31 -29.61 15.77 6.99
N ASN A 32 -29.89 16.46 8.08
CA ASN A 32 -28.94 17.35 8.76
C ASN A 32 -27.79 16.60 9.41
N VAL A 33 -28.05 15.44 10.02
CA VAL A 33 -27.00 14.58 10.59
C VAL A 33 -26.12 14.02 9.48
N MET A 34 -26.71 13.48 8.40
CA MET A 34 -25.94 12.95 7.28
C MET A 34 -25.15 14.03 6.55
N SER A 35 -25.69 15.24 6.38
CA SER A 35 -24.95 16.34 5.74
C SER A 35 -23.72 16.76 6.55
N GLY A 36 -23.81 16.77 7.88
CA GLY A 36 -22.65 17.00 8.77
C GLY A 36 -21.62 15.87 8.73
N ILE A 37 -22.07 14.62 8.63
CA ILE A 37 -21.20 13.45 8.47
C ILE A 37 -20.47 13.52 7.12
N TYR A 38 -21.17 13.77 6.01
CA TYR A 38 -20.56 13.89 4.69
C TYR A 38 -19.57 15.06 4.60
N ALA A 39 -19.89 16.21 5.19
CA ALA A 39 -18.98 17.34 5.25
C ALA A 39 -17.69 17.01 6.04
N SER A 40 -17.82 16.25 7.14
CA SER A 40 -16.69 15.78 7.96
C SER A 40 -15.92 14.62 7.34
N GLN A 41 -16.56 13.81 6.49
CA GLN A 41 -15.93 12.72 5.77
C GLN A 41 -15.19 13.22 4.52
N LYS A 42 -15.68 14.28 3.87
CA LYS A 42 -14.99 14.96 2.77
C LYS A 42 -13.65 15.56 3.21
N SER A 43 -13.51 15.97 4.48
CA SER A 43 -12.21 16.41 5.02
C SER A 43 -11.29 15.23 5.40
N ARG A 44 -11.84 14.02 5.51
CA ARG A 44 -11.11 12.75 5.62
C ARG A 44 -11.13 12.01 4.28
N GLU A 45 -10.82 12.71 3.19
CA GLU A 45 -10.37 12.04 1.98
C GLU A 45 -9.28 11.04 2.40
N ILE A 46 -9.55 9.76 2.19
CA ILE A 46 -8.57 8.69 2.32
C ILE A 46 -7.56 8.98 1.21
N MET A 47 -6.62 9.87 1.50
CA MET A 47 -5.65 10.33 0.52
C MET A 47 -4.78 9.12 0.22
N TYR A 48 -5.06 8.48 -0.91
CA TYR A 48 -4.26 7.39 -1.44
C TYR A 48 -2.86 7.94 -1.70
N LYS A 49 -1.99 7.83 -0.70
CA LYS A 49 -0.61 8.24 -0.81
C LYS A 49 0.06 7.21 -1.71
N PRO A 50 0.56 7.59 -2.89
CA PRO A 50 1.16 6.64 -3.78
C PRO A 50 2.34 5.98 -3.06
N ILE A 51 2.31 4.64 -3.00
CA ILE A 51 3.28 3.78 -2.28
C ILE A 51 4.73 4.16 -2.65
N PHE A 52 4.94 4.65 -3.87
CA PHE A 52 6.17 5.31 -4.30
C PHE A 52 5.88 6.57 -5.13
N SER A 53 6.62 7.64 -4.87
CA SER A 53 6.59 8.87 -5.68
C SER A 53 7.07 8.60 -7.11
N LYS A 54 6.59 9.37 -8.09
CA LYS A 54 7.01 9.29 -9.51
C LYS A 54 8.55 9.43 -9.65
N ARG A 55 9.19 10.17 -8.75
CA ARG A 55 10.66 10.35 -8.72
C ARG A 55 11.42 9.08 -8.34
N THR A 56 10.88 8.28 -7.42
CA THR A 56 11.50 7.03 -6.97
C THR A 56 11.55 6.00 -8.10
N TRP A 57 10.50 5.92 -8.92
CA TRP A 57 10.46 5.06 -10.10
C TRP A 57 11.50 5.43 -11.16
N PHE A 58 11.73 6.73 -11.37
CA PHE A 58 12.77 7.21 -12.27
C PHE A 58 14.16 6.77 -11.80
N ILE A 59 14.47 6.93 -10.51
CA ILE A 59 15.76 6.53 -9.93
C ILE A 59 16.00 5.02 -10.13
N ILE A 60 15.00 4.17 -9.88
CA ILE A 60 15.17 2.72 -10.05
C ILE A 60 15.43 2.36 -11.52
N PHE A 61 14.66 2.94 -12.45
CA PHE A 61 14.86 2.72 -13.88
C PHE A 61 16.26 3.15 -14.34
N THR A 62 16.73 4.29 -13.86
CA THR A 62 18.07 4.81 -14.20
C THR A 62 19.18 3.92 -13.64
N GLY A 63 19.01 3.40 -12.41
CA GLY A 63 19.95 2.47 -11.80
C GLY A 63 20.07 1.16 -12.57
N ILE A 64 18.95 0.61 -13.04
CA ILE A 64 18.95 -0.59 -13.89
C ILE A 64 19.73 -0.33 -15.18
N ILE A 65 19.48 0.78 -15.88
CA ILE A 65 20.19 1.15 -17.11
C ILE A 65 21.69 1.33 -16.86
N ALA A 66 22.09 1.94 -15.74
CA ALA A 66 23.50 2.12 -15.43
C ALA A 66 24.24 0.78 -15.25
N ILE A 67 23.58 -0.21 -14.63
CA ILE A 67 24.12 -1.57 -14.48
C ILE A 67 24.29 -2.24 -15.85
N PHE A 68 23.32 -2.06 -16.76
CA PHE A 68 23.41 -2.55 -18.14
C PHE A 68 24.60 -1.95 -18.89
N ILE A 69 24.75 -0.62 -18.84
CA ILE A 69 25.84 0.09 -19.50
C ILE A 69 27.17 -0.38 -18.95
N TYR A 70 27.31 -0.45 -17.62
CA TYR A 70 28.54 -0.95 -16.98
C TYR A 70 28.88 -2.37 -17.43
N SER A 71 27.90 -3.28 -17.47
CA SER A 71 28.12 -4.65 -17.92
C SER A 71 28.47 -4.75 -19.40
N PHE A 72 27.94 -3.88 -20.24
CA PHE A 72 28.19 -3.91 -21.69
C PHE A 72 29.61 -3.44 -22.03
N PHE A 73 30.07 -2.35 -21.39
CA PHE A 73 31.39 -1.77 -21.64
C PHE A 73 32.56 -2.61 -21.08
N ASN A 74 32.32 -3.53 -20.15
CA ASN A 74 33.36 -4.38 -19.55
C ASN A 74 33.57 -5.73 -20.26
N SER A 75 32.91 -5.99 -21.40
CA SER A 75 32.83 -7.32 -22.05
C SER A 75 34.00 -7.68 -23.00
N ASN A 76 35.23 -7.28 -22.69
CA ASN A 76 36.40 -7.46 -23.57
C ASN A 76 37.10 -8.84 -23.50
N THR A 77 36.49 -9.91 -23.00
CA THR A 77 37.15 -11.23 -22.92
C THR A 77 36.24 -12.39 -23.33
N GLN A 78 36.86 -13.37 -24.01
CA GLN A 78 36.25 -14.49 -24.73
C GLN A 78 35.26 -15.26 -23.87
N ALA A 79 34.10 -15.57 -24.46
CA ALA A 79 32.92 -16.14 -23.82
C ALA A 79 32.55 -15.34 -22.56
N PRO A 80 31.63 -14.37 -22.67
CA PRO A 80 31.20 -13.64 -21.50
C PRO A 80 30.68 -14.72 -20.50
N VAL A 81 31.29 -14.83 -19.31
CA VAL A 81 30.72 -15.55 -18.14
C VAL A 81 30.48 -14.53 -17.02
N PHE A 82 29.21 -14.39 -16.60
CA PHE A 82 28.78 -13.23 -15.80
C PHE A 82 29.12 -13.58 -14.36
N GLU A 83 30.38 -13.37 -14.00
CA GLU A 83 30.85 -13.56 -12.64
C GLU A 83 30.40 -12.37 -11.80
N VAL A 84 29.27 -12.56 -11.12
CA VAL A 84 28.75 -11.58 -10.18
C VAL A 84 29.53 -11.72 -8.89
N ASN A 85 30.58 -10.93 -8.75
CA ASN A 85 31.32 -10.85 -7.50
C ASN A 85 30.52 -9.96 -6.52
N PHE A 86 29.72 -10.60 -5.66
CA PHE A 86 28.93 -9.94 -4.63
C PHE A 86 29.75 -9.54 -3.39
N SER A 87 31.07 -9.42 -3.47
CA SER A 87 31.94 -9.07 -2.33
C SER A 87 31.54 -7.77 -1.59
N TRP A 88 30.85 -6.85 -2.26
CA TRP A 88 30.32 -5.61 -1.68
C TRP A 88 29.08 -5.81 -0.80
N PHE A 89 28.39 -6.94 -0.94
CA PHE A 89 27.20 -7.32 -0.17
C PHE A 89 27.62 -8.48 0.75
N ARG A 90 27.41 -8.39 2.08
CA ARG A 90 27.86 -9.43 3.05
C ARG A 90 27.05 -10.72 2.89
N LEU A 91 27.32 -11.46 1.82
CA LEU A 91 26.57 -12.62 1.36
C LEU A 91 27.42 -13.89 1.39
N SER A 92 28.46 -13.92 2.21
CA SER A 92 29.35 -15.08 2.40
C SER A 92 28.63 -16.37 2.82
N GLN A 93 27.37 -16.27 3.28
CA GLN A 93 26.50 -17.43 3.52
C GLN A 93 25.86 -17.98 2.23
N LEU A 94 25.54 -17.13 1.26
CA LEU A 94 24.94 -17.55 -0.02
C LEU A 94 25.97 -18.18 -0.96
N GLU A 95 27.22 -17.73 -0.93
CA GLU A 95 28.33 -18.39 -1.66
C GLU A 95 28.56 -19.83 -1.17
N LYS A 96 28.34 -20.10 0.12
CA LYS A 96 28.41 -21.47 0.67
C LYS A 96 27.25 -22.35 0.23
N LEU A 97 26.08 -21.78 -0.05
CA LEU A 97 24.90 -22.51 -0.50
C LEU A 97 24.95 -22.82 -2.00
N PHE A 98 25.60 -21.98 -2.80
CA PHE A 98 25.70 -22.16 -4.25
C PHE A 98 27.13 -21.96 -4.76
N PRO A 99 28.08 -22.86 -4.41
CA PRO A 99 29.51 -22.69 -4.68
C PRO A 99 29.88 -22.66 -6.17
N ASN A 100 28.99 -23.14 -7.06
CA ASN A 100 29.23 -23.22 -8.50
C ASN A 100 28.14 -22.53 -9.33
N PHE A 101 27.50 -21.48 -8.80
CA PHE A 101 26.44 -20.78 -9.53
C PHE A 101 27.00 -20.00 -10.72
N ARG A 102 26.94 -20.60 -11.92
CA ARG A 102 27.33 -19.98 -13.18
C ARG A 102 26.10 -19.67 -14.00
N ILE A 103 25.78 -18.40 -14.14
CA ILE A 103 24.69 -17.94 -15.01
C ILE A 103 25.28 -17.68 -16.40
N SER A 104 24.68 -18.27 -17.43
CA SER A 104 25.01 -17.95 -18.82
C SER A 104 24.53 -16.54 -19.17
N PHE A 105 25.23 -15.84 -20.05
CA PHE A 105 24.84 -14.48 -20.45
C PHE A 105 23.43 -14.38 -20.99
N LEU A 106 23.02 -15.37 -21.79
CA LEU A 106 21.66 -15.43 -22.31
C LEU A 106 20.64 -15.49 -21.17
N THR A 107 20.87 -16.36 -20.19
CA THR A 107 19.99 -16.49 -19.02
C THR A 107 19.99 -15.24 -18.16
N ALA A 108 21.14 -14.57 -17.98
CA ALA A 108 21.21 -13.30 -17.25
C ALA A 108 20.39 -12.20 -17.96
N TYR A 109 20.53 -12.07 -19.28
CA TYR A 109 19.77 -11.10 -20.08
C TYR A 109 18.27 -11.36 -20.05
N VAL A 110 17.85 -12.62 -20.11
CA VAL A 110 16.44 -13.02 -20.02
C VAL A 110 15.86 -12.70 -18.64
N ILE A 111 16.57 -13.02 -17.55
CA ILE A 111 16.15 -12.67 -16.18
C ILE A 111 16.01 -11.16 -16.03
N LEU A 112 16.93 -10.40 -16.59
CA LEU A 112 16.91 -8.94 -16.51
C LEU A 112 15.75 -8.34 -17.33
N LEU A 113 15.52 -8.84 -18.54
CA LEU A 113 14.36 -8.47 -19.35
C LEU A 113 13.05 -8.81 -18.63
N ALA A 114 12.95 -9.99 -18.03
CA ALA A 114 11.77 -10.40 -17.25
C ALA A 114 11.55 -9.48 -16.04
N ALA A 115 12.60 -9.15 -15.28
CA ALA A 115 12.52 -8.21 -14.16
C ALA A 115 12.06 -6.82 -14.62
N SER A 116 12.60 -6.33 -15.75
CA SER A 116 12.20 -5.05 -16.33
C SER A 116 10.74 -5.05 -16.78
N ALA A 117 10.26 -6.17 -17.36
CA ALA A 117 8.88 -6.33 -17.80
C ALA A 117 7.91 -6.33 -16.61
N VAL A 118 8.24 -7.04 -15.52
CA VAL A 118 7.46 -7.03 -14.27
C VAL A 118 7.37 -5.60 -13.71
N MET A 119 8.45 -4.86 -13.79
CA MET A 119 8.48 -3.47 -13.33
C MET A 119 7.57 -2.56 -14.16
N VAL A 120 7.55 -2.74 -15.48
CA VAL A 120 6.61 -2.06 -16.38
C VAL A 120 5.17 -2.49 -16.11
N GLN A 121 4.91 -3.77 -15.86
CA GLN A 121 3.58 -4.29 -15.51
C GLN A 121 3.03 -3.62 -14.25
N ILE A 122 3.85 -3.48 -13.21
CA ILE A 122 3.46 -2.78 -11.97
C ILE A 122 3.13 -1.31 -12.26
N PHE A 123 3.91 -0.64 -13.12
CA PHE A 123 3.64 0.75 -13.51
C PHE A 123 2.31 0.89 -14.27
N LEU A 124 2.01 -0.03 -15.19
CA LEU A 124 0.75 -0.07 -15.93
C LEU A 124 -0.45 -0.32 -15.01
N LEU A 125 -0.34 -1.29 -14.10
CA LEU A 125 -1.37 -1.56 -13.10
C LEU A 125 -1.65 -0.33 -12.25
N LYS A 126 -0.59 0.32 -11.74
CA LYS A 126 -0.73 1.55 -10.96
C LYS A 126 -1.49 2.63 -11.73
N LYS A 127 -1.15 2.84 -13.00
CA LYS A 127 -1.83 3.81 -13.87
C LYS A 127 -3.30 3.47 -14.12
N TYR A 128 -3.63 2.18 -14.21
CA TYR A 128 -5.01 1.72 -14.39
C TYR A 128 -5.87 1.96 -13.14
N PHE A 129 -5.35 1.62 -11.95
CA PHE A 129 -6.06 1.84 -10.68
C PHE A 129 -6.21 3.32 -10.32
N ASP A 130 -5.21 4.17 -10.60
CA ASP A 130 -5.30 5.63 -10.39
C ASP A 130 -6.50 6.23 -11.13
N LYS A 131 -6.74 5.78 -12.39
CA LYS A 131 -7.86 6.26 -13.20
C LYS A 131 -9.24 5.83 -12.71
N GLN A 132 -9.33 4.73 -11.97
CA GLN A 132 -10.60 4.25 -11.41
C GLN A 132 -10.95 4.91 -10.07
N LEU A 133 -9.95 5.46 -9.36
CA LEU A 133 -10.15 6.14 -8.09
C LEU A 133 -10.42 7.65 -8.25
N GLU A 134 -10.17 8.21 -9.44
CA GLU A 134 -10.54 9.59 -9.82
C GLU A 134 -11.94 9.70 -10.48
N SER A 135 -12.69 8.59 -10.63
CA SER A 135 -14.07 8.54 -11.13
C SER A 135 -15.08 8.29 -10.01
#